data_AF-A0A6B2ELW0-F1
#
_entry.id   AF-A0A6B2ELW0-F1
#
_cell.length_a   1.000
_cell.length_b   1.000
_cell.length_c   1.000
_cell.angle_alpha   90.00
_cell.angle_beta   90.00
_cell.angle_gamma   90.00
#
_symmetry.space_group_name_H-M   'P 1'
#
loop_
_entity.id
_entity.type
_entity.pdbx_description
1 polymer ?
#
loop_
_entity_poly.entity_id
_entity_poly.type
_entity_poly.pdbx_seq_one_letter_code
_entity_poly.pdbx_strand_id
1 'polypeptide(L)'
;IGSYTASREHLLEILTQVSKDKHGLTSIDLDPTKMMNYKGAMKIAKAKVQDCLLKNVNESQGTVAYVDIMRQILSICEDDLTGTEILRKIWYVCFFLRGWRNWLLKKKIPLK
;
A
#
# COMPACT_ATOMS: atom_id res chain seq x y z
N ILE A 1 4.64 -8.90 -4.47
CA ILE A 1 5.98 -8.37 -4.80
C ILE A 1 7.00 -9.49 -4.57
N GLY A 2 7.61 -10.00 -5.64
CA GLY A 2 8.46 -11.20 -5.55
C GLY A 2 7.63 -12.47 -5.27
N SER A 3 7.92 -13.15 -4.15
CA SER A 3 7.19 -14.32 -3.66
C SER A 3 5.97 -13.98 -2.78
N TYR A 4 5.81 -12.73 -2.37
CA TYR A 4 4.73 -12.30 -1.47
C TYR A 4 3.53 -11.74 -2.24
N THR A 5 2.32 -11.94 -1.74
CA THR A 5 1.08 -11.39 -2.32
C THR A 5 0.64 -10.16 -1.54
N ALA A 6 0.23 -9.12 -2.26
CA ALA A 6 -0.50 -7.99 -1.66
C ALA A 6 -1.99 -8.32 -1.73
N SER A 7 -2.68 -8.25 -0.60
CA SER A 7 -4.04 -8.72 -0.42
C SER A 7 -4.85 -7.74 0.43
N ARG A 8 -6.15 -7.63 0.11
CA ARG A 8 -7.14 -6.84 0.88
C ARG A 8 -7.46 -7.53 2.19
N GLU A 9 -7.42 -8.85 2.21
CA GLU A 9 -7.67 -9.69 3.38
C GLU A 9 -6.73 -9.31 4.52
N HIS A 10 -5.45 -9.04 4.25
CA HIS A 10 -4.51 -8.53 5.26
C HIS A 10 -4.97 -7.21 5.92
N LEU A 11 -5.63 -6.31 5.19
CA LEU A 11 -6.16 -5.06 5.75
C LEU A 11 -7.44 -5.30 6.56
N LEU A 12 -8.26 -6.26 6.14
CA LEU A 12 -9.45 -6.69 6.88
C LEU A 12 -9.07 -7.38 8.20
N GLU A 13 -8.01 -8.18 8.19
CA GLU A 13 -7.48 -8.83 9.40
C GLU A 13 -7.09 -7.80 10.46
N ILE A 14 -6.42 -6.71 10.08
CA ILE A 14 -6.12 -5.62 11.02
C ILE A 14 -7.39 -5.07 11.67
N LEU A 15 -8.48 -4.86 10.90
CA LEU A 15 -9.73 -4.34 11.46
C LEU A 15 -10.33 -5.25 12.54
N THR A 16 -10.04 -6.55 12.47
CA THR A 16 -10.56 -7.55 13.40
C THR A 16 -9.63 -7.82 14.58
N GLN A 17 -8.31 -7.77 14.35
CA GLN A 17 -7.30 -8.20 15.32
C GLN A 17 -6.68 -7.04 16.11
N VAL A 18 -6.74 -5.82 15.57
CA VAL A 18 -6.09 -4.64 16.16
C VAL A 18 -7.14 -3.59 16.47
N SER A 19 -7.03 -2.97 17.64
CA SER A 19 -7.94 -1.89 18.03
C SER A 19 -7.79 -0.65 17.12
N LYS A 20 -8.92 0.00 16.83
CA LYS A 20 -9.05 1.12 15.89
C LYS A 20 -8.14 2.30 16.19
N ASP A 21 -7.86 2.57 17.46
CA ASP A 21 -6.96 3.64 17.89
C ASP A 21 -5.54 3.47 17.32
N LYS A 22 -5.07 2.22 17.17
CA LYS A 22 -3.71 1.91 16.70
C LYS A 22 -3.55 2.11 15.19
N HIS A 23 -4.49 1.60 14.38
CA HIS A 23 -4.38 1.66 12.92
C HIS A 23 -5.20 2.81 12.28
N GLY A 24 -6.33 3.21 12.88
CA GLY A 24 -7.16 4.33 12.43
C GLY A 24 -8.00 4.08 11.17
N LEU A 25 -8.16 2.83 10.75
CA LEU A 25 -8.96 2.42 9.59
C LEU A 25 -10.39 2.05 10.01
N THR A 26 -11.30 2.15 9.05
CA THR A 26 -12.70 1.69 9.17
C THR A 26 -13.07 0.82 7.97
N SER A 27 -14.15 0.04 8.07
CA SER A 27 -14.64 -0.80 6.97
C SER A 27 -14.93 0.00 5.69
N ILE A 28 -15.41 1.25 5.83
CA ILE A 28 -15.67 2.18 4.72
C ILE A 28 -14.38 2.56 3.98
N ASP A 29 -13.25 2.63 4.69
CA ASP A 29 -11.96 2.94 4.08
C ASP A 29 -11.47 1.80 3.16
N LEU A 30 -11.98 0.57 3.36
CA LEU A 30 -11.64 -0.63 2.58
C LEU A 30 -12.77 -1.08 1.64
N ASP A 31 -13.76 -0.23 1.39
CA ASP A 31 -14.91 -0.52 0.52
C ASP A 31 -14.52 -0.43 -0.97
N PRO A 32 -14.51 -1.53 -1.72
CA PRO A 32 -14.09 -1.55 -3.13
C PRO A 32 -15.10 -0.85 -4.05
N THR A 33 -16.33 -0.62 -3.60
CA THR A 33 -17.34 0.10 -4.39
C THR A 33 -17.04 1.60 -4.46
N LYS A 34 -16.22 2.11 -3.53
CA LYS A 34 -15.82 3.52 -3.46
C LYS A 34 -14.44 3.73 -4.06
N MET A 35 -14.31 3.48 -5.36
CA MET A 35 -13.05 3.59 -6.10
C MET A 35 -12.40 4.99 -6.04
N MET A 36 -13.18 6.03 -5.73
CA MET A 36 -12.69 7.42 -5.58
C MET A 36 -12.46 7.85 -4.11
N ASN A 37 -12.38 6.91 -3.16
CA ASN A 37 -12.14 7.24 -1.75
C ASN A 37 -10.66 7.59 -1.48
N TYR A 38 -10.25 8.78 -1.94
CA TYR A 38 -8.89 9.30 -1.73
C TYR A 38 -8.50 9.36 -0.25
N LYS A 39 -9.42 9.80 0.61
CA LYS A 39 -9.22 9.84 2.07
C LYS A 39 -8.96 8.46 2.66
N GLY A 40 -9.64 7.43 2.15
CA GLY A 40 -9.40 6.03 2.52
C GLY A 40 -7.99 5.59 2.12
N ALA A 41 -7.59 5.86 0.86
CA ALA A 41 -6.25 5.54 0.37
C ALA A 41 -5.14 6.21 1.20
N MET A 42 -5.28 7.50 1.55
CA MET A 42 -4.35 8.19 2.44
C MET A 42 -4.23 7.54 3.81
N LYS A 43 -5.36 7.14 4.41
CA LYS A 43 -5.34 6.47 5.71
C LYS A 43 -4.63 5.11 5.65
N ILE A 44 -4.89 4.34 4.60
CA ILE A 44 -4.23 3.04 4.36
C ILE A 44 -2.72 3.23 4.25
N ALA A 45 -2.27 4.27 3.54
CA ALA A 45 -0.85 4.55 3.31
C ALA A 45 -0.07 5.04 4.55
N LYS A 46 -0.72 5.22 5.71
CA LYS A 46 -0.03 5.71 6.93
C LYS A 46 0.96 4.68 7.46
N ALA A 47 2.09 5.17 7.98
CA ALA A 47 3.13 4.33 8.59
C ALA A 47 2.58 3.39 9.67
N LYS A 48 1.68 3.88 10.53
CA LYS A 48 1.03 3.07 11.57
C LYS A 48 0.27 1.86 11.04
N VAL A 49 -0.30 1.93 9.83
CA VAL A 49 -0.98 0.78 9.20
C VAL A 49 0.05 -0.26 8.77
N GLN A 50 1.17 0.16 8.20
CA GLN A 50 2.29 -0.74 7.86
C GLN A 50 2.84 -1.43 9.11
N ASP A 51 3.01 -0.68 10.21
CA ASP A 51 3.47 -1.25 11.49
C ASP A 51 2.46 -2.26 12.05
N CYS A 52 1.16 -1.98 11.92
CA CYS A 52 0.12 -2.91 12.35
C CYS A 52 0.08 -4.18 11.49
N LEU A 53 0.22 -4.06 10.17
CA LEU A 53 0.34 -5.21 9.26
C LEU A 53 1.51 -6.10 9.67
N LEU A 54 2.71 -5.51 9.78
CA LEU A 54 3.94 -6.27 10.00
C LEU A 54 3.96 -6.99 11.36
N LYS A 55 3.34 -6.40 12.39
CA LYS A 55 3.34 -6.95 13.75
C LYS A 55 2.22 -7.96 14.02
N ASN A 56 1.08 -7.85 13.34
CA ASN A 56 -0.13 -8.59 13.72
C ASN A 56 -0.64 -9.52 12.61
N VAL A 57 -0.26 -9.30 11.36
CA VAL A 57 -0.77 -10.08 10.22
C VAL A 57 0.37 -10.88 9.59
N ASN A 58 0.23 -12.21 9.61
CA ASN A 58 1.19 -13.12 9.01
C ASN A 58 1.24 -12.94 7.49
N GLU A 59 2.41 -13.16 6.90
CA GLU A 59 2.63 -13.08 5.44
C GLU A 59 2.25 -11.72 4.78
N SER A 60 2.11 -10.67 5.58
CA SER A 60 1.68 -9.35 5.13
C SER A 60 2.76 -8.53 4.42
N GLN A 61 4.00 -9.04 4.28
CA GLN A 61 5.14 -8.30 3.71
C GLN A 61 4.84 -7.76 2.30
N GLY A 62 4.09 -8.52 1.51
CA GLY A 62 3.63 -8.09 0.18
C GLY A 62 2.70 -6.87 0.25
N THR A 63 1.73 -6.88 1.16
CA THR A 63 0.82 -5.74 1.39
C THR A 63 1.59 -4.55 1.99
N VAL A 64 2.51 -4.77 2.93
CA VAL A 64 3.34 -3.70 3.52
C VAL A 64 4.12 -2.97 2.43
N ALA A 65 4.79 -3.71 1.54
CA ALA A 65 5.54 -3.11 0.44
C ALA A 65 4.62 -2.37 -0.55
N TYR A 66 3.42 -2.88 -0.81
CA TYR A 66 2.42 -2.18 -1.63
C TYR A 66 1.99 -0.85 -0.99
N VAL A 67 1.67 -0.87 0.31
CA VAL A 67 1.27 0.32 1.08
C VAL A 67 2.42 1.33 1.18
N ASP A 68 3.67 0.89 1.23
CA ASP A 68 4.83 1.79 1.15
C ASP A 68 4.93 2.49 -0.20
N ILE A 69 4.78 1.76 -1.31
CA ILE A 69 4.76 2.37 -2.65
C ILE A 69 3.65 3.41 -2.74
N MET A 70 2.45 3.11 -2.24
CA MET A 70 1.34 4.07 -2.18
C MET A 70 1.72 5.33 -1.37
N ARG A 71 2.35 5.15 -0.20
CA ARG A 71 2.82 6.27 0.63
C ARG A 71 3.83 7.15 -0.10
N GLN A 72 4.78 6.55 -0.81
CA GLN A 72 5.76 7.33 -1.59
C GLN A 72 5.08 8.15 -2.69
N ILE A 73 4.09 7.58 -3.38
CA ILE A 73 3.30 8.29 -4.39
C ILE A 73 2.56 9.48 -3.77
N LEU A 74 1.86 9.25 -2.65
CA LEU A 74 1.10 10.31 -1.98
C LEU A 74 2.01 11.42 -1.45
N SER A 75 3.19 11.08 -0.90
CA SER A 75 4.16 12.09 -0.45
C SER A 75 4.65 13.00 -1.57
N ILE A 76 4.74 12.51 -2.82
CA ILE A 76 5.10 13.36 -3.97
C ILE A 76 4.02 14.41 -4.25
N CYS A 77 2.75 14.08 -3.97
CA CYS A 77 1.61 14.96 -4.24
C CYS A 77 1.29 15.93 -3.09
N GLU A 78 1.50 15.51 -1.84
CA GLU A 78 1.01 16.23 -0.65
C GLU A 78 2.12 16.94 0.13
N ASP A 79 3.35 16.42 0.11
CA ASP A 79 4.43 16.96 0.91
C ASP A 79 5.17 18.07 0.14
N ASP A 80 5.63 19.09 0.86
CA ASP A 80 6.52 20.11 0.31
C ASP A 80 7.94 19.53 0.22
N LEU A 81 8.23 18.89 -0.90
CA LEU A 81 9.49 18.20 -1.18
C LEU A 81 10.35 19.01 -2.13
N THR A 82 11.66 18.93 -1.94
CA THR A 82 12.61 19.46 -2.90
C THR A 82 12.57 18.66 -4.21
N GLY A 83 12.94 19.29 -5.33
CA GLY A 83 12.96 18.61 -6.65
C GLY A 83 13.80 17.33 -6.65
N THR A 84 14.91 17.29 -5.91
CA THR A 84 15.76 16.10 -5.75
C THR A 84 15.06 14.96 -5.02
N GLU A 85 14.28 15.27 -3.97
CA GLU A 85 13.51 14.27 -3.22
C GLU A 85 12.37 13.70 -4.05
N ILE A 86 11.68 14.54 -4.81
CA ILE A 86 10.66 14.13 -5.77
C ILE A 86 11.27 13.16 -6.78
N LEU A 87 12.39 13.53 -7.40
CA LEU A 87 13.05 12.68 -8.40
C LEU A 87 13.47 11.33 -7.81
N ARG A 88 14.02 11.32 -6.60
CA ARG A 88 14.40 10.09 -5.89
C ARG A 88 13.20 9.18 -5.64
N LYS A 89 12.08 9.75 -5.18
CA LYS A 89 10.84 9.00 -4.90
C LYS A 89 10.19 8.49 -6.19
N ILE A 90 10.14 9.29 -7.25
CA ILE A 90 9.65 8.87 -8.57
C ILE A 90 10.48 7.69 -9.08
N TRP A 91 11.81 7.80 -9.03
CA TRP A 91 12.69 6.72 -9.47
C TRP A 91 12.46 5.43 -8.68
N TYR A 92 12.36 5.53 -7.35
CA TYR A 92 12.02 4.41 -6.48
C TYR A 92 10.69 3.75 -6.87
N VAL A 93 9.60 4.54 -6.96
CA VAL A 93 8.27 4.04 -7.31
C VAL A 93 8.28 3.38 -8.69
N CYS A 94 8.85 4.03 -9.71
CA CYS A 94 8.94 3.49 -11.05
C CYS A 94 9.75 2.19 -11.11
N PHE A 95 10.84 2.09 -10.35
CA PHE A 95 11.64 0.87 -10.27
C PHE A 95 10.81 -0.31 -9.74
N PHE A 96 10.12 -0.12 -8.62
CA PHE A 96 9.27 -1.16 -8.04
C PHE A 96 8.09 -1.56 -8.95
N LEU A 97 7.40 -0.58 -9.53
CA LEU A 97 6.26 -0.85 -10.42
C LEU A 97 6.69 -1.56 -11.71
N ARG A 98 7.87 -1.24 -12.27
CA ARG A 98 8.43 -1.97 -13.43
C ARG A 98 8.74 -3.42 -13.08
N GLY A 99 9.39 -3.64 -11.92
CA GLY A 99 9.67 -4.99 -11.43
C GLY A 99 8.39 -5.81 -11.25
N TRP A 100 7.36 -5.19 -10.66
CA TRP A 100 6.06 -5.84 -10.46
C TRP A 100 5.33 -6.14 -11.76
N ARG A 101 5.28 -5.19 -12.71
CA ARG A 101 4.71 -5.42 -14.05
C ARG A 101 5.38 -6.60 -14.75
N ASN A 102 6.71 -6.66 -14.74
CA ASN A 102 7.44 -7.76 -15.37
C ASN A 102 7.14 -9.11 -14.72
N TRP A 103 6.94 -9.14 -13.40
CA TRP A 103 6.52 -10.35 -12.68
C TRP A 103 5.11 -10.79 -13.09
N LEU A 104 4.15 -9.87 -13.20
CA LEU A 104 2.78 -10.18 -13.63
C LEU A 104 2.75 -10.77 -15.05
N LEU A 105 3.51 -10.16 -15.97
CA LEU A 105 3.64 -10.64 -17.36
C LEU A 105 4.24 -12.05 -17.43
N LYS A 106 5.28 -12.35 -16.63
CA LYS A 106 5.87 -13.70 -16.56
C LYS A 106 4.88 -14.75 -16.03
N LYS A 107 4.00 -14.36 -15.10
CA LYS A 107 3.00 -15.25 -14.51
C LYS A 107 1.77 -15.46 -15.41
N LYS A 108 1.71 -14.84 -16.59
CA LYS A 108 0.54 -14.83 -17.49
C LYS A 108 -0.77 -14.45 -16.78
N ILE A 109 -0.68 -13.64 -15.72
CA ILE A 109 -1.88 -13.12 -15.06
C ILE A 109 -2.42 -12.04 -16.01
N PRO A 110 -3.61 -12.21 -16.62
CA PRO A 110 -4.17 -11.20 -17.49
C PRO A 110 -4.42 -9.94 -16.67
N LEU A 111 -3.79 -8.83 -17.09
CA LEU A 111 -4.18 -7.50 -16.63
C LEU A 111 -5.55 -7.23 -17.25
N LYS A 112 -6.61 -7.31 -16.43
CA LYS A 112 -7.96 -6.93 -16.82
C LYS A 112 -8.10 -5.42 -16.85
#